data_AF-A0A0C3HML3-F1
#
_entry.id   AF-A0A0C3HML3-F1
#
_cell.length_a   1.000
_cell.length_b   1.000
_cell.length_c   1.000
_cell.angle_alpha   90.00
_cell.angle_beta   90.00
_cell.angle_gamma   90.00
#
_symmetry.space_group_name_H-M   'P 1'
#
loop_
_entity.id
_entity.type
_entity.pdbx_description
1 polymer ?
#
loop_
_entity_poly.entity_id
_entity_poly.type
_entity_poly.pdbx_seq_one_letter_code
_entity_poly.pdbx_strand_id
1 'polypeptide(L)'
;MNDKYFLYWSKVRKQSFLVWALKSTAVMAVAFVVFNILINYPSSDAESVLMYVKANVVEYSIFPCLMFFVNWGIWLHRESKFKVELQRRNVE
;
A
#
# COMPACT_ATOMS: atom_id res chain seq x y z
N MET A 1 -15.92 -1.14 14.56
CA MET A 1 -14.72 -1.92 14.12
C MET A 1 -14.77 -3.26 14.86
N ASN A 2 -14.51 -4.41 14.22
CA ASN A 2 -14.52 -5.70 14.96
C ASN A 2 -13.27 -5.82 15.87
N ASP A 3 -13.36 -6.56 16.97
CA ASP A 3 -12.32 -6.72 18.01
C ASP A 3 -10.95 -7.12 17.46
N LYS A 4 -10.92 -8.12 16.57
CA LYS A 4 -9.66 -8.58 15.93
C LYS A 4 -8.98 -7.45 15.17
N TYR A 5 -9.77 -6.64 14.46
CA TYR A 5 -9.28 -5.53 13.66
C TYR A 5 -8.89 -4.34 14.54
N PHE A 6 -9.61 -4.10 15.63
CA PHE A 6 -9.26 -3.08 16.63
C PHE A 6 -7.92 -3.38 17.31
N LEU A 7 -7.71 -4.63 17.74
CA LEU A 7 -6.43 -5.09 18.31
C LEU A 7 -5.28 -5.00 17.31
N TYR A 8 -5.52 -5.42 16.06
CA TYR A 8 -4.54 -5.28 14.99
C TYR A 8 -4.17 -3.81 14.75
N TRP A 9 -5.17 -2.94 14.59
CA TRP A 9 -4.95 -1.52 14.32
C TRP A 9 -4.29 -0.80 15.50
N SER A 10 -4.62 -1.16 16.74
CA SER A 10 -3.97 -0.66 17.96
C SER A 10 -2.47 -0.99 18.00
N LYS A 11 -2.05 -2.14 17.47
CA LYS A 11 -0.62 -2.46 17.30
C LYS A 11 0.01 -1.70 16.14
N VAL A 12 -0.68 -1.65 15.01
CA VAL A 12 -0.19 -1.01 13.78
C VAL A 12 0.01 0.50 13.98
N ARG A 13 -0.90 1.20 14.67
CA ARG A 13 -0.77 2.65 14.95
C ARG A 13 0.47 3.02 15.75
N LYS A 14 1.03 2.08 16.55
CA LYS A 14 2.28 2.30 17.30
C LYS A 14 3.49 2.33 16.37
N GLN A 15 3.40 1.66 15.21
CA GLN A 15 4.34 1.85 14.12
C GLN A 15 3.88 3.09 13.35
N SER A 16 4.72 4.13 13.32
CA SER A 16 4.41 5.41 12.68
C SER A 16 3.74 5.25 11.31
N PHE A 17 2.83 6.16 10.96
CA PHE A 17 2.14 6.20 9.67
C PHE A 17 3.10 5.97 8.50
N LEU A 18 4.26 6.61 8.50
CA LEU A 18 5.25 6.49 7.43
C LEU A 18 5.72 5.05 7.23
N VAL A 19 5.98 4.31 8.32
CA VAL A 19 6.42 2.91 8.25
C VAL A 19 5.32 2.04 7.65
N TRP A 20 4.07 2.25 8.06
CA TRP A 20 2.95 1.49 7.53
C TRP A 20 2.67 1.82 6.07
N ALA A 21 2.70 3.10 5.70
CA ALA A 21 2.46 3.57 4.34
C ALA A 21 3.54 3.05 3.39
N LEU A 22 4.82 3.16 3.77
CA LEU A 22 5.94 2.67 2.98
C LEU A 22 5.87 1.15 2.77
N LYS A 23 5.60 0.38 3.83
CA LYS A 23 5.44 -1.08 3.70
C LYS A 23 4.28 -1.44 2.79
N SER A 24 3.13 -0.79 2.97
CA SER A 24 1.93 -1.06 2.16
C SER A 24 2.14 -0.68 0.69
N THR A 25 2.75 0.47 0.43
CA THR A 25 3.11 0.93 -0.91
C THR A 25 4.15 0.00 -1.56
N ALA A 26 5.17 -0.44 -0.82
CA ALA A 26 6.19 -1.34 -1.34
C ALA A 26 5.59 -2.69 -1.76
N VAL A 27 4.72 -3.28 -0.94
CA VAL A 27 4.03 -4.53 -1.30
C VAL A 27 3.21 -4.35 -2.57
N MET A 28 2.46 -3.26 -2.69
CA MET A 28 1.65 -3.00 -3.87
C MET A 28 2.47 -2.70 -5.11
N ALA A 29 3.59 -1.97 -4.98
CA ALA A 29 4.49 -1.68 -6.10
C ALA A 29 5.14 -2.96 -6.63
N VAL A 30 5.62 -3.84 -5.73
CA VAL A 30 6.17 -5.15 -6.13
C VAL A 30 5.11 -6.00 -6.82
N ALA A 31 3.90 -6.09 -6.26
CA ALA A 31 2.81 -6.83 -6.89
C ALA A 31 2.48 -6.26 -8.28
N PHE A 32 2.38 -4.94 -8.40
CA PHE A 32 2.12 -4.26 -9.66
C PHE A 32 3.17 -4.59 -10.72
N VAL A 33 4.46 -4.46 -10.40
CA VAL A 33 5.55 -4.78 -11.33
C VAL A 33 5.51 -6.25 -11.74
N VAL A 34 5.31 -7.17 -10.79
CA VAL A 34 5.23 -8.61 -11.08
C VAL A 34 4.05 -8.93 -12.00
N PHE A 35 2.86 -8.43 -11.71
CA PHE A 35 1.69 -8.67 -12.56
C PHE A 35 1.81 -8.01 -13.92
N ASN A 36 2.35 -6.79 -13.98
CA ASN A 36 2.58 -6.09 -15.23
C ASN A 36 3.55 -6.87 -16.13
N ILE A 37 4.66 -7.39 -15.58
CA ILE A 37 5.56 -8.29 -16.31
C ILE A 37 4.84 -9.56 -16.75
N LEU A 38 4.21 -10.29 -15.83
CA LEU A 38 3.58 -11.59 -16.14
C LEU A 38 2.51 -11.49 -17.24
N ILE A 39 1.75 -10.39 -17.27
CA ILE A 39 0.63 -10.21 -18.19
C ILE A 39 1.07 -9.56 -19.50
N ASN A 40 1.90 -8.51 -19.45
CA ASN A 40 2.15 -7.65 -20.60
C ASN A 40 3.51 -7.89 -21.28
N TYR A 41 4.50 -8.45 -20.57
CA TYR A 41 5.80 -8.77 -21.16
C TYR A 41 5.72 -9.78 -22.32
N PRO A 42 4.92 -10.86 -22.25
CA PRO A 42 4.85 -11.85 -23.33
C PRO A 42 4.38 -11.28 -24.68
N SER A 43 3.62 -10.18 -24.66
CA SER A 43 3.11 -9.48 -25.84
C SER A 43 3.95 -8.26 -26.23
N SER A 44 5.11 -8.06 -25.60
CA SER A 44 5.95 -6.88 -25.82
C SER A 44 7.10 -7.18 -26.79
N ASP A 45 7.52 -6.15 -27.53
CA ASP A 45 8.67 -6.20 -28.44
C ASP A 45 10.04 -6.14 -27.72
N ALA A 46 10.07 -6.32 -26.40
CA ALA A 46 11.28 -6.15 -25.61
C ALA A 46 12.14 -7.42 -25.62
N GLU A 47 13.39 -7.29 -26.09
CA GLU A 47 14.36 -8.39 -26.16
C GLU A 47 14.69 -9.03 -24.80
N SER A 48 14.45 -8.34 -23.68
CA SER A 48 14.61 -8.89 -22.33
C SER A 48 13.67 -8.25 -21.32
N VAL A 49 13.38 -8.98 -20.23
CA VAL A 49 12.61 -8.46 -19.09
C VAL A 49 13.24 -7.19 -18.53
N LEU A 50 14.57 -7.13 -18.48
CA LEU A 50 15.28 -5.95 -17.99
C LEU A 50 15.03 -4.71 -18.87
N MET A 51 15.02 -4.88 -20.20
CA MET A 51 14.67 -3.78 -21.10
C MET A 51 13.21 -3.35 -20.96
N TYR A 52 12.29 -4.31 -20.82
CA TYR A 52 10.89 -4.02 -20.56
C TYR A 52 10.69 -3.21 -19.27
N VAL A 53 11.36 -3.60 -18.18
CA VAL A 53 11.28 -2.88 -16.90
C VAL A 53 11.85 -1.47 -17.00
N LYS A 54 12.97 -1.30 -17.73
CA LYS A 54 13.56 0.03 -17.96
C LYS A 54 12.63 0.93 -18.79
N ALA A 55 11.97 0.38 -19.80
CA ALA A 55 11.02 1.13 -20.63
C ALA A 55 9.82 1.64 -19.82
N ASN A 56 9.37 0.86 -18.83
CA ASN A 56 8.21 1.19 -17.98
C ASN A 56 8.59 1.85 -16.65
N VAL A 57 9.85 2.28 -16.46
CA VAL A 57 10.33 2.79 -15.16
C VAL A 57 9.55 4.01 -14.67
N VAL A 58 9.06 4.83 -15.60
CA VAL A 58 8.26 6.02 -15.30
C VAL A 58 6.91 5.62 -14.70
N GLU A 59 6.21 4.67 -15.31
CA GLU A 59 4.95 4.12 -14.80
C GLU A 59 5.15 3.47 -13.43
N TYR A 60 6.23 2.68 -13.29
CA TYR A 60 6.59 2.02 -12.04
C TYR A 60 6.99 3.00 -10.93
N SER A 61 7.38 4.23 -11.27
CA SER A 61 7.71 5.29 -10.32
C SER A 61 6.50 6.15 -9.94
N ILE A 62 5.57 6.39 -10.86
CA ILE A 62 4.35 7.17 -10.59
C ILE A 62 3.39 6.39 -9.70
N PHE A 63 3.24 5.09 -9.95
CA PHE A 63 2.35 4.22 -9.18
C PHE A 63 2.57 4.28 -7.65
N PRO A 64 3.80 4.08 -7.12
CA PRO A 64 4.04 4.16 -5.67
C PRO A 64 3.80 5.56 -5.10
N CYS A 65 4.06 6.63 -5.87
CA CYS A 65 3.74 8.00 -5.46
C CYS A 65 2.24 8.21 -5.27
N LEU A 66 1.41 7.77 -6.22
CA LEU A 66 -0.05 7.83 -6.10
C LEU A 66 -0.54 6.94 -4.94
N MET A 67 0.02 5.74 -4.83
CA MET A 67 -0.33 4.80 -3.77
C MET A 67 0.01 5.31 -2.37
N PHE A 68 1.04 6.16 -2.23
CA PHE A 68 1.32 6.82 -0.96
C PHE A 68 0.14 7.69 -0.49
N PHE A 69 -0.45 8.50 -1.38
CA PHE A 69 -1.62 9.33 -1.04
C PHE A 69 -2.87 8.49 -0.78
N VAL A 70 -3.07 7.41 -1.53
CA VAL A 70 -4.16 6.45 -1.27
C VAL A 70 -3.99 5.81 0.11
N ASN A 71 -2.79 5.33 0.43
CA ASN A 71 -2.47 4.76 1.74
C ASN A 71 -2.63 5.80 2.85
N TRP A 72 -2.26 7.06 2.63
CA TRP A 72 -2.55 8.16 3.53
C TRP A 72 -4.05 8.26 3.82
N GLY A 73 -4.89 8.35 2.79
CA GLY A 73 -6.33 8.44 2.95
C GLY A 73 -6.92 7.24 3.71
N ILE A 74 -6.45 6.03 3.39
CA ILE A 74 -6.84 4.80 4.09
C ILE A 74 -6.44 4.84 5.56
N TRP A 75 -5.23 5.31 5.88
CA TRP A 75 -4.77 5.46 7.25
C TRP A 75 -5.65 6.42 8.04
N LEU A 76 -5.91 7.62 7.51
CA LEU A 76 -6.77 8.62 8.14
C LEU A 76 -8.19 8.09 8.39
N HIS A 77 -8.76 7.38 7.42
CA HIS A 77 -10.09 6.78 7.56
C HIS A 77 -10.13 5.73 8.68
N ARG A 78 -9.12 4.87 8.75
CA ARG A 78 -9.01 3.83 9.79
C ARG A 78 -8.75 4.45 11.16
N GLU A 79 -7.94 5.50 11.22
CA GLU A 79 -7.66 6.24 12.45
C GLU A 79 -8.92 6.95 12.98
N SER A 80 -9.71 7.55 12.10
CA SER A 80 -11.01 8.14 12.46
C SER A 80 -11.95 7.08 13.05
N LYS A 81 -12.11 5.94 12.38
CA LYS A 81 -12.92 4.81 12.89
C LYS A 81 -12.40 4.25 14.22
N PHE A 82 -11.08 4.19 14.39
CA PHE A 82 -10.47 3.73 15.62
C PHE A 82 -10.77 4.66 16.79
N LYS A 83 -10.69 5.98 16.60
CA LYS A 83 -11.01 6.98 17.65
C LYS A 83 -12.46 6.88 18.12
N VAL A 84 -13.41 6.74 17.17
CA VAL A 84 -14.83 6.53 17.50
C VAL A 84 -15.03 5.25 18.30
N GLU A 85 -14.37 4.17 17.90
CA GLU A 85 -14.47 2.88 18.60
C GLU A 85 -13.78 2.90 19.97
N LEU A 86 -12.67 3.61 20.13
CA LEU A 86 -11.97 3.82 21.38
C LEU A 86 -12.88 4.50 22.41
N GLN A 87 -13.54 5.59 22.00
CA GLN A 87 -14.54 6.29 22.83
C GLN A 87 -15.70 5.38 23.21
N ARG A 88 -16.23 4.59 22.26
CA ARG A 88 -17.31 3.65 22.52
C ARG A 88 -16.95 2.58 23.55
N ARG A 89 -15.68 2.15 23.58
CA ARG A 89 -15.20 1.10 24.47
C ARG A 89 -14.80 1.62 25.85
N ASN A 90 -14.76 2.94 26.06
CA ASN A 90 -14.26 3.55 27.31
C ASN A 90 -12.86 3.03 27.71
N VAL A 91 -12.04 2.70 26.72
CA VAL A 91 -10.64 2.30 26.94
C VAL A 91 -9.81 3.54 26.62
N GLU A 92 -9.41 4.29 27.64
CA GLU A 92 -8.39 5.34 27.52
C GLU A 92 -7.01 4.74 27.21
#